data_AF-A0A2E1GW08-F1
#
_entry.id   AF-A0A2E1GW08-F1
#
_cell.length_a   1.000
_cell.length_b   1.000
_cell.length_c   1.000
_cell.angle_alpha   90.00
_cell.angle_beta   90.00
_cell.angle_gamma   90.00
#
_symmetry.space_group_name_H-M   'P 1'
#
loop_
_entity.id
_entity.type
_entity.pdbx_description
1 polymer ?
#
loop_
_entity_poly.entity_id
_entity_poly.type
_entity_poly.pdbx_seq_one_letter_code
_entity_poly.pdbx_strand_id
1 'polypeptide(L)'
;MCGIIAAATDRSVGKLLIKGLHKMEYRGYDSAGIALHQETEIAHLRSLGKVKLLEERMIQEKPKGKVGIAHTRWATHGEPSETNAHPHSSKGRVFIVHNGIIENYIELKEELSSEGYSFSSQTDSELIAHILDYYLTKGQGMIDAMFSLKQKLNGAYAIAGIDQHDSEKFYLIRNKSPLLIGVSCDAHYAVSDPLAIADLTDNFIF
;
A
#
# COMPACT_ATOMS: atom_id res chain seq x y z
N MET A 1 5.59 -14.61 -2.49
CA MET A 1 5.93 -13.25 -2.96
C MET A 1 4.64 -12.46 -2.96
N CYS A 2 4.47 -11.45 -2.12
CA CYS A 2 3.23 -10.68 -1.92
C CYS A 2 2.66 -10.01 -3.20
N GLY A 3 1.42 -9.50 -3.13
CA GLY A 3 0.74 -8.79 -4.22
C GLY A 3 0.39 -7.34 -3.86
N ILE A 4 0.75 -6.39 -4.72
CA ILE A 4 0.32 -4.98 -4.65
C ILE A 4 -0.66 -4.70 -5.78
N ILE A 5 -1.77 -4.02 -5.48
CA ILE A 5 -2.61 -3.36 -6.46
C ILE A 5 -3.01 -1.96 -5.99
N ALA A 6 -2.95 -0.98 -6.87
CA ALA A 6 -3.44 0.38 -6.67
C ALA A 6 -4.29 0.82 -7.87
N ALA A 7 -5.24 1.71 -7.64
CA ALA A 7 -6.07 2.28 -8.69
C ALA A 7 -6.49 3.72 -8.36
N ALA A 8 -6.59 4.56 -9.39
CA ALA A 8 -7.18 5.88 -9.38
C ALA A 8 -8.09 6.01 -10.61
N THR A 9 -9.39 6.19 -10.40
CA THR A 9 -10.41 6.20 -11.47
C THR A 9 -11.55 7.17 -11.14
N ASP A 10 -12.44 7.44 -12.09
CA ASP A 10 -13.65 8.22 -11.83
C ASP A 10 -14.75 7.48 -11.06
N ARG A 11 -14.58 6.17 -10.82
CA ARG A 11 -15.55 5.30 -10.15
C ARG A 11 -14.95 4.70 -8.88
N SER A 12 -15.80 4.11 -8.03
CA SER A 12 -15.32 3.42 -6.83
C SER A 12 -14.43 2.22 -7.20
N VAL A 13 -13.22 2.15 -6.63
CA VAL A 13 -12.22 1.13 -6.97
C VAL A 13 -12.27 -0.11 -6.08
N GLY A 14 -13.05 -0.11 -4.99
CA GLY A 14 -13.03 -1.20 -4.00
C GLY A 14 -13.24 -2.60 -4.60
N LYS A 15 -14.26 -2.78 -5.46
CA LYS A 15 -14.52 -4.07 -6.13
C LYS A 15 -13.40 -4.47 -7.10
N LEU A 16 -12.79 -3.49 -7.76
CA LEU A 16 -11.67 -3.71 -8.68
C LEU A 16 -10.45 -4.20 -7.91
N LEU A 17 -10.10 -3.53 -6.80
CA LEU A 17 -8.97 -3.90 -5.96
C LEU A 17 -9.13 -5.32 -5.39
N ILE A 18 -10.31 -5.67 -4.85
CA ILE A 18 -10.59 -7.03 -4.34
C ILE A 18 -10.44 -8.09 -5.45
N LYS A 19 -10.96 -7.84 -6.65
CA LYS A 19 -10.77 -8.77 -7.79
C LYS A 19 -9.29 -8.93 -8.14
N GLY A 20 -8.52 -7.85 -8.12
CA GLY A 20 -7.08 -7.91 -8.36
C GLY A 20 -6.34 -8.72 -7.30
N LEU A 21 -6.72 -8.56 -6.02
CA LEU A 21 -6.16 -9.37 -4.93
C LEU A 21 -6.46 -10.87 -5.12
N HIS A 22 -7.69 -11.24 -5.48
CA HIS A 22 -8.05 -12.63 -5.79
C HIS A 22 -7.15 -13.24 -6.86
N LYS A 23 -6.83 -12.49 -7.91
CA LYS A 23 -5.89 -12.93 -8.97
C LYS A 23 -4.44 -13.07 -8.49
N MET A 24 -4.08 -12.47 -7.35
CA MET A 24 -2.75 -12.52 -6.75
C MET A 24 -2.68 -13.39 -5.48
N GLU A 25 -3.72 -14.17 -5.13
CA GLU A 25 -3.68 -15.03 -3.94
C GLU A 25 -2.63 -16.14 -4.02
N TYR A 26 -2.28 -16.58 -5.24
CA TYR A 26 -1.22 -17.58 -5.46
C TYR A 26 0.17 -17.11 -5.00
N ARG A 27 0.30 -15.81 -4.74
CA ARG A 27 1.53 -15.10 -4.39
C ARG A 27 1.65 -14.87 -2.87
N GLY A 28 0.51 -14.69 -2.18
CA GLY A 28 0.41 -14.53 -0.73
C GLY A 28 -1.05 -14.62 -0.26
N TYR A 29 -1.27 -15.26 0.90
CA TYR A 29 -2.61 -15.56 1.42
C TYR A 29 -2.70 -15.57 2.95
N ASP A 30 -1.64 -15.14 3.66
CA ASP A 30 -1.63 -15.14 5.13
C ASP A 30 -2.50 -14.01 5.68
N SER A 31 -2.56 -12.89 4.97
CA SER A 31 -3.43 -11.75 5.28
C SER A 31 -3.63 -10.87 4.05
N ALA A 32 -4.65 -10.03 4.09
CA ALA A 32 -4.95 -9.06 3.05
C ALA A 32 -5.48 -7.75 3.66
N GLY A 33 -5.41 -6.67 2.89
CA GLY A 33 -6.04 -5.42 3.28
C GLY A 33 -6.16 -4.42 2.15
N ILE A 34 -6.89 -3.34 2.43
CA ILE A 34 -7.25 -2.28 1.50
C ILE A 34 -7.35 -0.94 2.23
N ALA A 35 -6.90 0.12 1.57
CA ALA A 35 -7.15 1.49 1.95
C ALA A 35 -7.82 2.24 0.79
N LEU A 36 -8.93 2.90 1.06
CA LEU A 36 -9.69 3.68 0.07
C LEU A 36 -9.80 5.13 0.53
N HIS A 37 -9.47 6.05 -0.38
CA HIS A 37 -9.63 7.47 -0.13
C HIS A 37 -11.11 7.87 -0.18
N GLN A 38 -11.64 8.38 0.93
CA GLN A 38 -12.97 8.95 1.06
C GLN A 38 -12.88 10.46 1.27
N GLU A 39 -14.01 11.17 1.23
CA GLU A 39 -14.02 12.64 1.27
C GLU A 39 -13.29 13.25 2.48
N THR A 40 -13.40 12.62 3.66
CA THR A 40 -12.86 13.15 4.92
C THR A 40 -11.79 12.27 5.56
N GLU A 41 -11.69 11.00 5.16
CA GLU A 41 -10.84 10.00 5.79
C GLU A 41 -10.42 8.90 4.82
N ILE A 42 -9.53 8.03 5.27
CA ILE A 42 -9.17 6.81 4.54
C ILE A 42 -9.88 5.62 5.19
N ALA A 43 -10.78 4.97 4.47
CA ALA A 43 -11.31 3.69 4.91
C ALA A 43 -10.19 2.65 4.88
N HIS A 44 -9.92 2.02 6.02
CA HIS A 44 -8.77 1.14 6.19
C HIS A 44 -9.21 -0.21 6.77
N LEU A 45 -9.31 -1.21 5.90
CA LEU A 45 -9.77 -2.55 6.26
C LEU A 45 -8.65 -3.57 6.04
N ARG A 46 -8.44 -4.43 7.04
CA ARG A 46 -7.46 -5.52 7.00
C ARG A 46 -8.10 -6.80 7.48
N SER A 47 -7.56 -7.94 7.12
CA SER A 47 -8.02 -9.24 7.60
C SER A 47 -6.87 -10.24 7.68
N LEU A 48 -6.83 -11.01 8.76
CA LEU A 48 -6.03 -12.23 8.82
C LEU A 48 -6.67 -13.30 7.92
N GLY A 49 -5.86 -13.96 7.09
CA GLY A 49 -6.28 -15.02 6.17
C GLY A 49 -6.50 -14.56 4.72
N LYS A 50 -7.25 -15.36 3.98
CA LYS A 50 -7.49 -15.21 2.53
C LYS A 50 -8.27 -13.94 2.18
N VAL A 51 -8.17 -13.50 0.92
CA VAL A 51 -8.85 -12.30 0.38
C VAL A 51 -10.36 -12.37 0.57
N LYS A 52 -10.95 -13.57 0.58
CA LYS A 52 -12.38 -13.76 0.86
C LYS A 52 -12.83 -13.11 2.18
N LEU A 53 -12.02 -13.16 3.24
CA LEU A 53 -12.38 -12.56 4.53
C LEU A 53 -12.37 -11.02 4.46
N LEU A 54 -11.44 -10.45 3.71
CA LEU A 54 -11.43 -9.00 3.41
C LEU A 54 -12.65 -8.61 2.57
N GLU A 55 -13.01 -9.42 1.59
CA GLU A 55 -14.19 -9.20 0.74
C GLU A 55 -15.48 -9.20 1.56
N GLU A 56 -15.63 -10.11 2.52
CA GLU A 56 -16.76 -10.14 3.45
C GLU A 56 -16.86 -8.84 4.27
N ARG A 57 -15.74 -8.31 4.79
CA ARG A 57 -15.70 -7.00 5.47
C ARG A 57 -16.07 -5.85 4.53
N MET A 58 -15.53 -5.83 3.31
CA MET A 58 -15.87 -4.84 2.28
C MET A 58 -17.36 -4.84 1.93
N ILE A 59 -18.02 -6.00 1.93
CA ILE A 59 -19.48 -6.13 1.69
C ILE A 59 -20.29 -5.60 2.88
N GLN A 60 -19.81 -5.80 4.10
CA GLN A 60 -20.48 -5.32 5.32
C GLN A 60 -20.38 -3.80 5.46
N GLU A 61 -19.16 -3.25 5.37
CA GLU A 61 -18.88 -1.85 5.63
C GLU A 61 -19.12 -0.94 4.43
N LYS A 62 -19.04 -1.51 3.21
CA LYS A 62 -19.30 -0.83 1.92
C LYS A 62 -18.55 0.50 1.75
N PRO A 63 -17.26 0.62 2.13
CA PRO A 63 -16.52 1.85 1.88
C PRO A 63 -16.42 2.12 0.37
N LYS A 64 -16.39 3.39 0.00
CA LYS A 64 -16.27 3.84 -1.39
C LYS A 64 -15.15 4.86 -1.49
N GLY A 65 -14.33 4.71 -2.52
CA GLY A 65 -13.25 5.63 -2.84
C GLY A 65 -12.84 5.48 -4.29
N LYS A 66 -12.46 6.60 -4.91
CA LYS A 66 -12.00 6.66 -6.31
C LYS A 66 -10.51 6.33 -6.46
N VAL A 67 -9.78 6.48 -5.37
CA VAL A 67 -8.37 6.14 -5.23
C VAL A 67 -8.22 5.12 -4.12
N GLY A 68 -7.35 4.14 -4.31
CA GLY A 68 -7.06 3.16 -3.27
C GLY A 68 -5.90 2.26 -3.57
N ILE A 69 -5.42 1.61 -2.52
CA ILE A 69 -4.34 0.63 -2.53
C ILE A 69 -4.79 -0.62 -1.79
N ALA A 70 -4.33 -1.78 -2.22
CA ALA A 70 -4.64 -3.05 -1.58
C ALA A 70 -3.47 -4.03 -1.68
N HIS A 71 -3.44 -5.01 -0.79
CA HIS A 71 -2.31 -5.92 -0.65
C HIS A 71 -2.73 -7.33 -0.25
N THR A 72 -2.01 -8.32 -0.79
CA THR A 72 -1.94 -9.68 -0.21
C THR A 72 -0.56 -9.93 0.33
N ARG A 73 -0.49 -10.42 1.58
CA ARG A 73 0.76 -10.61 2.31
C ARG A 73 1.11 -12.08 2.46
N TRP A 74 2.39 -12.38 2.24
CA TRP A 74 3.09 -13.57 2.70
C TRP A 74 4.07 -13.13 3.78
N ALA A 75 3.89 -13.56 5.02
CA ALA A 75 4.65 -13.03 6.15
C ALA A 75 6.14 -13.43 6.08
N THR A 76 7.04 -12.44 6.18
CA THR A 76 8.51 -12.65 6.31
C THR A 76 9.03 -12.12 7.64
N HIS A 77 8.59 -10.93 8.05
CA HIS A 77 8.83 -10.34 9.38
C HIS A 77 7.52 -10.23 10.16
N GLY A 78 7.52 -10.66 11.43
CA GLY A 78 6.33 -10.67 12.28
C GLY A 78 5.33 -11.75 11.89
N GLU A 79 4.57 -12.23 12.89
CA GLU A 79 3.57 -13.27 12.67
C GLU A 79 2.42 -12.78 11.78
N PRO A 80 1.72 -13.68 11.05
CA PRO A 80 0.44 -13.35 10.43
C PRO A 80 -0.55 -12.82 11.46
N SER A 81 -0.93 -11.55 11.34
CA SER A 81 -1.93 -10.90 12.20
C SER A 81 -2.59 -9.76 11.44
N GLU A 82 -3.76 -9.30 11.90
CA GLU A 82 -4.42 -8.13 11.33
C GLU A 82 -3.56 -6.86 11.49
N THR A 83 -2.81 -6.73 12.59
CA THR A 83 -1.89 -5.61 12.86
C THR A 83 -0.71 -5.57 11.88
N ASN A 84 -0.17 -6.73 11.52
CA ASN A 84 0.95 -6.86 10.57
C ASN A 84 0.49 -6.92 9.11
N ALA A 85 -0.83 -6.96 8.85
CA ALA A 85 -1.37 -6.88 7.50
C ALA A 85 -1.20 -5.45 6.96
N HIS A 86 -0.94 -5.35 5.66
CA HIS A 86 -0.91 -4.08 4.95
C HIS A 86 -2.35 -3.70 4.56
N PRO A 87 -2.66 -2.41 4.30
CA PRO A 87 -1.76 -1.26 4.37
C PRO A 87 -1.26 -0.92 5.79
N HIS A 88 -0.04 -0.39 5.89
CA HIS A 88 0.43 0.27 7.12
C HIS A 88 0.10 1.75 7.05
N SER A 89 -0.15 2.38 8.20
CA SER A 89 -0.51 3.79 8.28
C SER A 89 0.32 4.57 9.29
N SER A 90 0.42 5.88 9.08
CA SER A 90 0.99 6.81 10.05
C SER A 90 0.01 7.94 10.32
N LYS A 91 -0.41 8.06 11.58
CA LYS A 91 -1.31 9.11 12.11
C LYS A 91 -2.59 9.34 11.30
N GLY A 92 -3.08 8.31 10.60
CA GLY A 92 -4.26 8.42 9.74
C GLY A 92 -4.09 9.27 8.48
N ARG A 93 -2.88 9.78 8.22
CA ARG A 93 -2.58 10.61 7.04
C ARG A 93 -2.05 9.78 5.88
N VAL A 94 -0.98 9.03 6.11
CA VAL A 94 -0.29 8.25 5.07
C VAL A 94 -0.63 6.78 5.20
N PHE A 95 -0.92 6.11 4.10
CA PHE A 95 -1.13 4.67 4.02
C PHE A 95 -0.26 4.07 2.92
N ILE A 96 0.39 2.94 3.20
CA ILE A 96 1.30 2.28 2.26
C ILE A 96 1.08 0.77 2.17
N VAL A 97 1.32 0.22 0.99
CA VAL A 97 1.53 -1.21 0.76
C VAL A 97 2.95 -1.43 0.24
N HIS A 98 3.58 -2.56 0.60
CA HIS A 98 4.99 -2.79 0.34
C HIS A 98 5.27 -4.26 0.03
N ASN A 99 6.08 -4.48 -0.99
CA ASN A 99 6.64 -5.77 -1.38
C ASN A 99 8.16 -5.67 -1.37
N GLY A 100 8.82 -6.41 -0.51
CA GLY A 100 10.26 -6.32 -0.39
C GLY A 100 10.74 -6.55 1.02
N ILE A 101 12.00 -6.20 1.25
CA ILE A 101 12.62 -6.14 2.57
C ILE A 101 13.38 -4.83 2.66
N ILE A 102 13.15 -4.09 3.75
CA ILE A 102 13.98 -2.94 4.13
C ILE A 102 15.09 -3.42 5.04
N GLU A 103 16.33 -3.38 4.57
CA GLU A 103 17.48 -4.01 5.25
C GLU A 103 17.96 -3.20 6.45
N ASN A 104 17.86 -1.86 6.39
CA ASN A 104 18.25 -0.95 7.47
C ASN A 104 17.08 -0.53 8.37
N TYR A 105 16.04 -1.38 8.49
CA TYR A 105 14.83 -1.04 9.24
C TYR A 105 15.08 -0.76 10.74
N ILE A 106 16.08 -1.41 11.36
CA ILE A 106 16.41 -1.25 12.77
C ILE A 106 16.88 0.18 13.05
N GLU A 107 17.88 0.66 12.30
CA GLU A 107 18.41 2.02 12.41
C GLU A 107 17.33 3.07 12.18
N LEU A 108 16.53 2.90 11.13
CA LEU A 108 15.44 3.84 10.80
C LEU A 108 14.35 3.86 11.86
N LYS A 109 14.06 2.71 12.49
CA LYS A 109 13.09 2.61 13.58
C LYS A 109 13.58 3.34 14.83
N GLU A 110 14.87 3.25 15.14
CA GLU A 110 15.49 4.02 16.24
C GLU A 110 15.46 5.52 15.98
N GLU A 111 15.83 5.97 14.78
CA GLU A 111 15.75 7.38 14.37
C GLU A 111 14.32 7.93 14.54
N LEU A 112 13.32 7.24 13.98
CA LEU A 112 11.92 7.65 14.08
C LEU A 112 11.37 7.62 15.51
N SER A 113 11.81 6.66 16.33
CA SER A 113 11.40 6.61 17.74
C SER A 113 11.91 7.83 18.50
N SER A 114 13.12 8.31 18.17
CA SER A 114 13.67 9.55 18.75
C SER A 114 12.89 10.81 18.32
N GLU A 115 12.27 10.78 17.14
CA GLU A 115 11.37 11.82 16.62
C GLU A 115 9.91 11.68 17.13
N GLY A 116 9.65 10.74 18.04
CA GLY A 116 8.35 10.57 18.72
C GLY A 116 7.35 9.65 18.02
N TYR A 117 7.79 8.86 17.02
CA TYR A 117 6.94 7.85 16.40
C TYR A 117 6.87 6.58 17.24
N SER A 118 5.67 6.03 17.39
CA SER A 118 5.42 4.75 18.06
C SER A 118 5.07 3.69 17.03
N PHE A 119 5.67 2.52 17.15
CA PHE A 119 5.44 1.39 16.24
C PHE A 119 4.50 0.39 16.87
N SER A 120 3.48 0.01 16.11
CA SER A 120 2.44 -0.94 16.51
C SER A 120 2.62 -2.33 15.93
N SER A 121 3.40 -2.46 14.86
CA SER A 121 3.64 -3.70 14.13
C SER A 121 5.05 -4.25 14.34
N GLN A 122 5.22 -5.51 13.96
CA GLN A 122 6.51 -6.20 13.94
C GLN A 122 7.13 -6.20 12.52
N THR A 123 6.60 -5.37 11.62
CA THR A 123 7.03 -5.33 10.22
C THR A 123 8.10 -4.28 10.00
N ASP A 124 8.91 -4.49 8.97
CA ASP A 124 9.80 -3.48 8.38
C ASP A 124 9.03 -2.42 7.58
N SER A 125 7.74 -2.63 7.34
CA SER A 125 6.94 -1.84 6.41
C SER A 125 6.30 -0.62 7.07
N GLU A 126 5.97 -0.68 8.37
CA GLU A 126 5.37 0.44 9.10
C GLU A 126 6.26 1.70 9.12
N LEU A 127 7.60 1.52 9.16
CA LEU A 127 8.53 2.65 9.11
C LEU A 127 8.35 3.49 7.85
N ILE A 128 7.96 2.89 6.72
CA ILE A 128 7.78 3.59 5.45
C ILE A 128 6.69 4.65 5.60
N ALA A 129 5.57 4.30 6.24
CA ALA A 129 4.48 5.24 6.50
C ALA A 129 4.92 6.37 7.43
N HIS A 130 5.73 6.06 8.45
CA HIS A 130 6.25 7.07 9.40
C HIS A 130 7.28 8.01 8.77
N ILE A 131 8.20 7.52 7.94
CA ILE A 131 9.18 8.37 7.22
C ILE A 131 8.44 9.33 6.29
N LEU A 132 7.42 8.86 5.56
CA LEU A 132 6.62 9.73 4.69
C LEU A 132 5.87 10.79 5.52
N ASP A 133 5.19 10.39 6.60
CA ASP A 133 4.53 11.35 7.50
C ASP A 133 5.49 12.37 8.09
N TYR A 134 6.72 11.96 8.45
CA TYR A 134 7.76 12.85 8.95
C TYR A 134 8.08 13.95 7.95
N TYR A 135 8.43 13.59 6.70
CA TYR A 135 8.77 14.58 5.67
C TYR A 135 7.59 15.48 5.30
N LEU A 136 6.39 14.90 5.22
CA LEU A 136 5.17 15.65 4.97
C LEU A 136 4.84 16.63 6.10
N THR A 137 5.17 16.31 7.35
CA THR A 137 5.02 17.22 8.51
C THR A 137 6.06 18.34 8.49
N LYS A 138 7.24 18.10 7.88
CA LYS A 138 8.25 19.14 7.62
C LYS A 138 7.94 20.03 6.41
N GLY A 139 6.77 19.84 5.77
CA GLY A 139 6.28 20.68 4.69
C GLY A 139 6.65 20.23 3.28
N GLN A 140 7.22 19.04 3.11
CA GLN A 140 7.44 18.47 1.77
C GLN A 140 6.12 18.02 1.13
N GLY A 141 6.07 18.03 -0.20
CA GLY A 141 5.03 17.33 -0.95
C GLY A 141 5.28 15.81 -0.99
N MET A 142 4.26 15.02 -1.30
CA MET A 142 4.37 13.55 -1.30
C MET A 142 5.43 13.03 -2.28
N ILE A 143 5.61 13.68 -3.44
CA ILE A 143 6.68 13.31 -4.39
C ILE A 143 8.07 13.52 -3.78
N ASP A 144 8.31 14.67 -3.17
CA ASP A 144 9.60 14.98 -2.53
C ASP A 144 9.84 14.07 -1.32
N ALA A 145 8.79 13.75 -0.56
CA ALA A 145 8.84 12.79 0.53
C ALA A 145 9.19 11.39 0.04
N MET A 146 8.63 10.94 -1.10
CA MET A 146 9.00 9.67 -1.74
C MET A 146 10.46 9.65 -2.21
N PHE A 147 10.97 10.76 -2.75
CA PHE A 147 12.39 10.88 -3.08
C PHE A 147 13.28 10.81 -1.84
N SER A 148 12.92 11.53 -0.77
CA SER A 148 13.66 11.52 0.49
C SER A 148 13.63 10.15 1.17
N LEU A 149 12.50 9.45 1.10
CA LEU A 149 12.36 8.05 1.51
C LEU A 149 13.34 7.16 0.74
N LYS A 150 13.39 7.27 -0.60
CA LYS A 150 14.28 6.47 -1.46
C LYS A 150 15.74 6.52 -1.01
N GLN A 151 16.20 7.72 -0.63
CA GLN A 151 17.60 7.94 -0.23
C GLN A 151 17.93 7.30 1.13
N LYS A 152 16.92 7.06 1.97
CA LYS A 152 17.10 6.42 3.29
C LYS A 152 16.98 4.89 3.24
N LEU A 153 16.23 4.33 2.30
CA LEU A 153 15.93 2.89 2.29
C LEU A 153 17.02 2.05 1.61
N ASN A 154 17.55 1.08 2.35
CA ASN A 154 18.38 -0.01 1.81
C ASN A 154 17.54 -1.27 1.59
N GLY A 155 17.86 -2.03 0.53
CA GLY A 155 17.19 -3.29 0.19
C GLY A 155 16.48 -3.26 -1.16
N ALA A 156 15.52 -4.17 -1.33
CA ALA A 156 14.72 -4.29 -2.55
C ALA A 156 13.24 -4.16 -2.18
N TYR A 157 12.54 -3.21 -2.80
CA TYR A 157 11.19 -2.82 -2.42
C TYR A 157 10.37 -2.31 -3.60
N ALA A 158 9.06 -2.49 -3.52
CA ALA A 158 8.04 -1.83 -4.32
C ALA A 158 6.99 -1.30 -3.34
N ILE A 159 6.65 -0.03 -3.45
CA ILE A 159 5.78 0.67 -2.51
C ILE A 159 4.72 1.42 -3.31
N ALA A 160 3.46 1.29 -2.89
CA ALA A 160 2.39 2.18 -3.30
C ALA A 160 1.82 2.86 -2.05
N GLY A 161 1.55 4.17 -2.14
CA GLY A 161 1.03 4.94 -1.02
C GLY A 161 -0.03 5.96 -1.42
N ILE A 162 -0.85 6.34 -0.45
CA ILE A 162 -1.86 7.40 -0.57
C ILE A 162 -1.71 8.37 0.61
N ASP A 163 -2.05 9.64 0.39
CA ASP A 163 -2.14 10.69 1.41
C ASP A 163 -3.62 11.06 1.59
N GLN A 164 -4.10 11.13 2.83
CA GLN A 164 -5.44 11.64 3.16
C GLN A 164 -5.71 13.01 2.52
N HIS A 165 -4.68 13.84 2.35
CA HIS A 165 -4.81 15.18 1.77
C HIS A 165 -4.77 15.21 0.24
N ASP A 166 -4.58 14.07 -0.44
CA ASP A 166 -4.63 13.97 -1.90
C ASP A 166 -5.61 12.88 -2.34
N SER A 167 -6.80 13.31 -2.73
CA SER A 167 -7.91 12.42 -3.14
C SER A 167 -7.83 11.93 -4.58
N GLU A 168 -6.84 12.38 -5.35
CA GLU A 168 -6.76 12.13 -6.80
C GLU A 168 -5.63 11.17 -7.17
N LYS A 169 -4.62 11.02 -6.30
CA LYS A 169 -3.38 10.33 -6.65
C LYS A 169 -3.03 9.22 -5.67
N PHE A 170 -2.48 8.14 -6.23
CA PHE A 170 -1.60 7.25 -5.49
C PHE A 170 -0.16 7.49 -5.98
N TYR A 171 0.79 7.14 -5.13
CA TYR A 171 2.20 7.42 -5.30
C TYR A 171 2.98 6.12 -5.30
N LEU A 172 3.92 5.98 -6.23
CA LEU A 172 4.67 4.75 -6.42
C LEU A 172 6.17 5.01 -6.28
N ILE A 173 6.87 4.05 -5.68
CA ILE A 173 8.32 3.98 -5.74
C ILE A 173 8.75 2.51 -5.79
N ARG A 174 9.79 2.22 -6.58
CA ARG A 174 10.38 0.88 -6.64
C ARG A 174 11.89 0.92 -6.70
N ASN A 175 12.50 -0.11 -6.12
CA ASN A 175 13.91 -0.44 -6.19
C ASN A 175 14.03 -1.97 -6.28
N LYS A 176 14.42 -2.49 -7.44
CA LYS A 176 14.62 -3.93 -7.74
C LYS A 176 13.38 -4.84 -7.66
N SER A 177 12.34 -4.50 -6.90
CA SER A 177 11.08 -5.25 -6.83
C SER A 177 10.15 -4.88 -8.01
N PRO A 178 9.41 -5.83 -8.61
CA PRO A 178 8.47 -5.54 -9.69
C PRO A 178 7.30 -4.65 -9.26
N LEU A 179 7.05 -3.60 -10.04
CA LEU A 179 5.89 -2.73 -9.94
C LEU A 179 5.67 -2.09 -11.31
N LEU A 180 4.49 -2.29 -11.89
CA LEU A 180 4.13 -1.85 -13.22
C LEU A 180 2.97 -0.87 -13.13
N ILE A 181 2.92 0.09 -14.04
CA ILE A 181 1.79 1.01 -14.19
C ILE A 181 0.94 0.53 -15.37
N GLY A 182 -0.34 0.31 -15.12
CA GLY A 182 -1.33 0.09 -16.18
C GLY A 182 -2.07 1.39 -16.47
N VAL A 183 -2.25 1.72 -17.76
CA VAL A 183 -2.91 2.95 -18.18
C VAL A 183 -4.12 2.63 -19.04
N SER A 184 -5.24 3.31 -18.78
CA SER A 184 -6.40 3.38 -19.68
C SER A 184 -6.92 4.82 -19.76
N CYS A 185 -7.92 5.09 -20.60
CA CYS A 185 -8.38 6.46 -20.87
C CYS A 185 -8.72 7.26 -19.62
N ASP A 186 -9.43 6.64 -18.66
CA ASP A 186 -9.97 7.32 -17.46
C ASP A 186 -9.50 6.64 -16.16
N ALA A 187 -8.41 5.87 -16.22
CA ALA A 187 -7.91 5.16 -15.04
C ALA A 187 -6.40 4.90 -15.09
N HIS A 188 -5.80 4.98 -13.92
CA HIS A 188 -4.43 4.56 -13.66
C HIS A 188 -4.44 3.41 -12.66
N TYR A 189 -3.58 2.43 -12.92
CA TYR A 189 -3.40 1.25 -12.08
C TYR A 189 -1.92 1.08 -11.74
N ALA A 190 -1.64 0.48 -10.60
CA ALA A 190 -0.30 -0.03 -10.30
C ALA A 190 -0.40 -1.46 -9.79
N VAL A 191 0.44 -2.36 -10.28
CA VAL A 191 0.41 -3.76 -9.90
C VAL A 191 1.80 -4.34 -9.77
N SER A 192 2.01 -5.24 -8.81
CA SER A 192 3.23 -6.06 -8.77
C SER A 192 3.21 -7.22 -9.76
N ASP A 193 2.04 -7.55 -10.30
CA ASP A 193 1.84 -8.57 -11.32
C ASP A 193 0.76 -8.15 -12.33
N PRO A 194 1.05 -8.12 -13.64
CA PRO A 194 0.08 -7.69 -14.66
C PRO A 194 -1.22 -8.52 -14.67
N LEU A 195 -1.20 -9.78 -14.19
CA LEU A 195 -2.39 -10.63 -14.11
C LEU A 195 -3.53 -9.97 -13.32
N ALA A 196 -3.20 -9.16 -12.30
CA ALA A 196 -4.17 -8.49 -11.46
C ALA A 196 -5.11 -7.55 -12.24
N ILE A 197 -4.65 -6.99 -13.36
CA ILE A 197 -5.40 -6.04 -14.19
C ILE A 197 -5.47 -6.44 -15.66
N ALA A 198 -5.16 -7.69 -16.01
CA ALA A 198 -5.14 -8.17 -17.39
C ALA A 198 -6.47 -8.01 -18.16
N ASP A 199 -7.61 -7.93 -17.48
CA ASP A 199 -8.92 -7.71 -18.11
C ASP A 199 -9.27 -6.22 -18.26
N LEU A 200 -8.40 -5.31 -17.79
CA LEU A 200 -8.66 -3.87 -17.70
C LEU A 200 -7.82 -3.06 -18.68
N THR A 201 -6.59 -3.47 -18.93
CA THR A 201 -5.67 -2.82 -19.87
C THR A 201 -4.57 -3.78 -20.30
N ASP A 202 -4.08 -3.60 -21.53
CA ASP A 202 -2.89 -4.22 -22.11
C ASP A 202 -1.72 -3.22 -22.25
N ASN A 203 -1.92 -1.95 -21.85
CA ASN A 203 -0.90 -0.89 -21.91
C ASN A 203 -0.18 -0.75 -20.57
N PHE A 204 1.09 -1.16 -20.54
CA PHE A 204 1.93 -1.17 -19.34
C PHE A 204 3.20 -0.33 -19.49
N ILE A 205 3.57 0.35 -18.40
CA ILE A 205 4.86 1.05 -18.22
C ILE A 205 5.66 0.29 -17.14
N PHE A 206 6.95 0.03 -17.42
CA PHE A 206 7.86 -0.82 -16.63
C PHE A 206 8.97 -0.05 -15.91
#